data_AF-A0A7J9R6U2-F1
#
_entry.id   AF-A0A7J9R6U2-F1
#
_cell.length_a   1.000
_cell.length_b   1.000
_cell.length_c   1.000
_cell.angle_alpha   90.00
_cell.angle_beta   90.00
_cell.angle_gamma   90.00
#
_symmetry.space_group_name_H-M   'P 1'
#
loop_
_entity.id
_entity.type
_entity.pdbx_description
1 polymer ?
#
loop_
_entity_poly.entity_id
_entity_poly.type
_entity_poly.pdbx_seq_one_letter_code
_entity_poly.pdbx_strand_id
1 'polypeptide(L)'
;PAASYKSLEAIIKTALKSEQTVTAAIHKMVEIAQKEKDHSTYAFLEWFVNEQVQEETKFETLLQKFDLIGRDKLAINEIDKLLAAQAAAPEADPAA
;
A
#
# COMPACT_ATOMS: atom_id res chain seq x y z
N PRO A 1 9.31 -10.73 8.41
CA PRO A 1 9.41 -10.86 6.93
C PRO A 1 10.06 -12.19 6.54
N ALA A 2 9.64 -12.80 5.42
CA ALA A 2 10.30 -13.99 4.89
C ALA A 2 11.69 -13.62 4.35
N ALA A 3 12.68 -14.50 4.53
CA ALA A 3 14.05 -14.27 4.07
C ALA A 3 14.19 -14.40 2.54
N SER A 4 13.22 -15.00 1.85
CA SER A 4 13.21 -15.15 0.40
C SER A 4 11.79 -15.25 -0.17
N TYR A 5 11.64 -14.86 -1.43
CA TYR A 5 10.39 -14.93 -2.19
C TYR A 5 10.64 -15.60 -3.54
N LYS A 6 9.61 -16.30 -4.06
CA LYS A 6 9.70 -17.08 -5.31
C LYS A 6 9.73 -16.21 -6.57
N SER A 7 9.21 -14.99 -6.50
CA SER A 7 9.14 -14.05 -7.62
C SER A 7 8.91 -12.63 -7.12
N LEU A 8 9.11 -11.64 -8.01
CA LEU A 8 8.77 -10.24 -7.75
C LEU A 8 7.27 -10.06 -7.45
N GLU A 9 6.41 -10.76 -8.19
CA GLU A 9 4.96 -10.75 -7.93
C GLU A 9 4.63 -11.28 -6.53
N ALA A 10 5.34 -12.32 -6.06
CA ALA A 10 5.08 -12.91 -4.75
C ALA A 10 5.42 -11.96 -3.59
N ILE A 11 6.50 -11.18 -3.70
CA ILE A 11 6.84 -10.17 -2.69
C ILE A 11 5.83 -9.01 -2.73
N ILE A 12 5.40 -8.55 -3.91
CA ILE A 12 4.39 -7.49 -4.05
C ILE A 12 3.04 -7.93 -3.46
N LYS A 13 2.58 -9.16 -3.72
CA LYS A 13 1.37 -9.72 -3.09
C LYS A 13 1.49 -9.80 -1.57
N THR A 14 2.69 -10.12 -1.07
CA THR A 14 2.93 -10.17 0.38
C THR A 14 2.88 -8.77 1.00
N ALA A 15 3.46 -7.77 0.32
CA ALA A 15 3.41 -6.38 0.75
C ALA A 15 1.96 -5.85 0.77
N LEU A 16 1.18 -6.06 -0.30
CA LEU A 16 -0.24 -5.68 -0.34
C LEU A 16 -1.03 -6.30 0.84
N LYS A 17 -0.81 -7.59 1.12
CA LYS A 17 -1.48 -8.24 2.26
C LYS A 17 -1.08 -7.64 3.61
N SER A 18 0.17 -7.18 3.74
CA SER A 18 0.62 -6.46 4.92
C SER A 18 -0.12 -5.14 5.06
N GLU A 19 -0.22 -4.35 3.97
CA GLU A 19 -0.97 -3.10 3.97
C GLU A 19 -2.44 -3.30 4.30
N GLN A 20 -3.10 -4.30 3.73
CA GLN A 20 -4.49 -4.64 4.08
C GLN A 20 -4.66 -4.98 5.57
N THR A 21 -3.61 -5.54 6.20
CA THR A 21 -3.61 -5.79 7.66
C THR A 21 -3.52 -4.48 8.44
N VAL A 22 -2.69 -3.53 7.99
CA VAL A 22 -2.57 -2.18 8.57
C VAL A 22 -3.88 -1.42 8.41
N THR A 23 -4.49 -1.44 7.22
CA THR A 23 -5.81 -0.84 6.95
C THR A 23 -6.89 -1.40 7.86
N ALA A 24 -6.97 -2.72 8.04
CA ALA A 24 -7.90 -3.33 8.96
C ALA A 24 -7.68 -2.88 10.42
N ALA A 25 -6.42 -2.70 10.84
CA ALA A 25 -6.09 -2.19 12.16
C ALA A 25 -6.52 -0.71 12.32
N ILE A 26 -6.31 0.12 11.30
CA ILE A 26 -6.75 1.53 11.28
C ILE A 26 -8.27 1.63 11.36
N HIS A 27 -9.01 0.86 10.54
CA HIS A 27 -10.47 0.83 10.60
C HIS A 27 -10.98 0.44 11.99
N LYS A 28 -10.35 -0.56 12.63
CA LYS A 28 -10.69 -0.94 14.00
C LYS A 28 -10.44 0.19 15.00
N MET A 29 -9.36 0.97 14.85
CA MET A 29 -9.10 2.14 15.70
C MET A 29 -10.16 3.24 15.48
N VAL A 30 -10.58 3.47 14.23
CA VAL A 30 -11.65 4.40 13.87
C VAL A 30 -12.97 3.99 14.53
N GLU A 31 -13.35 2.70 14.43
CA GLU A 31 -14.56 2.17 15.06
C GLU A 31 -14.57 2.38 16.58
N ILE A 32 -13.43 2.15 17.24
CA ILE A 32 -13.28 2.38 18.69
C ILE A 32 -13.42 3.87 19.01
N ALA A 33 -12.72 4.74 18.28
CA ALA A 33 -12.79 6.19 18.51
C ALA A 33 -14.22 6.73 18.35
N GLN A 34 -14.95 6.28 17.32
CA GLN A 34 -16.35 6.65 17.11
C GLN A 34 -17.26 6.14 18.23
N LYS A 35 -17.08 4.88 18.66
CA LYS A 35 -17.87 4.28 19.76
C LYS A 35 -17.69 5.02 21.07
N GLU A 36 -16.46 5.41 21.39
CA GLU A 36 -16.12 6.16 22.61
C GLU A 36 -16.40 7.68 22.47
N LYS A 37 -16.84 8.13 21.28
CA LYS A 37 -17.04 9.55 20.94
C LYS A 37 -15.77 10.40 21.11
N ASP A 38 -14.61 9.79 20.88
CA ASP A 38 -13.33 10.49 20.87
C ASP A 38 -13.12 11.17 19.51
N HIS A 39 -13.66 12.39 19.40
CA HIS A 39 -13.59 13.18 18.18
C HIS A 39 -12.15 13.57 17.80
N SER A 40 -11.27 13.75 18.80
CA SER A 40 -9.88 14.15 18.56
C SER A 40 -9.08 12.99 17.95
N THR A 41 -9.24 11.79 18.49
CA THR A 41 -8.59 10.59 17.92
C THR A 41 -9.18 10.23 16.57
N TYR A 42 -10.50 10.38 16.38
CA TYR A 42 -11.11 10.19 15.06
C TYR A 42 -10.49 11.12 14.00
N ALA A 43 -10.43 12.43 14.27
CA ALA A 43 -9.84 13.41 13.34
C ALA A 43 -8.34 13.13 13.07
N PHE A 44 -7.60 12.66 14.08
CA PHE A 44 -6.21 12.24 13.90
C PHE A 44 -6.08 11.02 12.97
N LEU A 45 -7.00 10.06 13.05
CA LEU A 45 -6.98 8.84 12.25
C LEU A 45 -7.41 9.05 10.79
N GLU A 46 -8.12 10.13 10.46
CA GLU A 46 -8.60 10.39 9.10
C GLU A 46 -7.46 10.45 8.08
N TRP A 47 -6.31 11.04 8.45
CA TRP A 47 -5.14 11.06 7.57
C TRP A 47 -4.66 9.63 7.25
N PHE A 48 -4.54 8.78 8.27
CA PHE A 48 -4.09 7.39 8.10
C PHE A 48 -5.07 6.57 7.25
N VAL A 49 -6.38 6.82 7.36
CA VAL A 49 -7.38 6.18 6.49
C VAL A 49 -7.14 6.55 5.04
N ASN A 50 -6.96 7.85 4.75
CA ASN A 50 -6.70 8.31 3.39
C ASN A 50 -5.36 7.79 2.85
N GLU A 51 -4.34 7.71 3.71
CA GLU A 51 -3.02 7.21 3.31
C GLU A 51 -3.07 5.73 2.91
N GLN A 52 -3.81 4.89 3.65
CA GLN A 52 -3.94 3.48 3.29
C GLN A 52 -4.62 3.25 1.93
N VAL A 53 -5.52 4.14 1.49
CA VAL A 53 -6.08 4.07 0.13
C VAL A 53 -4.98 4.24 -0.91
N GLN A 54 -4.04 5.17 -0.67
CA GLN A 54 -2.91 5.38 -1.56
C GLN A 54 -1.95 4.19 -1.52
N GLU A 55 -1.60 3.70 -0.32
CA GLU A 55 -0.70 2.57 -0.15
C GLU A 55 -1.21 1.30 -0.84
N GLU A 56 -2.46 0.90 -0.62
CA GLU A 56 -3.03 -0.28 -1.28
C GLU A 56 -3.08 -0.10 -2.81
N THR A 57 -3.46 1.09 -3.29
CA THR A 57 -3.51 1.39 -4.74
C THR A 57 -2.14 1.24 -5.40
N LYS A 58 -1.04 1.62 -4.72
CA LYS A 58 0.33 1.46 -5.25
C LYS A 58 0.60 -0.02 -5.57
N PHE A 59 0.35 -0.92 -4.62
CA PHE A 59 0.60 -2.36 -4.80
C PHE A 59 -0.38 -3.02 -5.76
N GLU A 60 -1.67 -2.65 -5.73
CA GLU A 60 -2.66 -3.16 -6.68
C GLU A 60 -2.32 -2.79 -8.12
N THR A 61 -1.89 -1.54 -8.36
CA THR A 61 -1.44 -1.07 -9.68
C THR A 61 -0.27 -1.90 -10.18
N LEU A 62 0.69 -2.23 -9.31
CA LEU A 62 1.82 -3.11 -9.63
C LEU A 62 1.36 -4.53 -10.01
N LEU A 63 0.38 -5.09 -9.30
CA LEU A 63 -0.18 -6.41 -9.63
C LEU A 63 -0.91 -6.40 -10.98
N GLN A 64 -1.68 -5.35 -11.27
CA GLN A 64 -2.34 -5.17 -12.57
C GLN A 64 -1.33 -5.11 -13.73
N LYS A 65 -0.10 -4.62 -13.51
CA LYS A 65 0.94 -4.67 -14.54
C LYS A 65 1.31 -6.10 -14.90
N PHE A 66 1.45 -7.00 -13.94
CA PHE A 66 1.70 -8.42 -14.25
C PHE A 66 0.61 -9.06 -15.09
N ASP A 67 -0.65 -8.63 -14.90
CA ASP A 67 -1.78 -9.12 -15.68
C ASP A 67 -1.80 -8.53 -17.09
N LEU A 68 -1.27 -7.31 -17.27
CA LEU A 68 -1.20 -6.63 -18.56
C LEU A 68 0.00 -7.07 -19.43
N ILE A 69 1.20 -7.13 -18.86
CA ILE A 69 2.45 -7.33 -19.62
C ILE A 69 3.10 -8.69 -19.36
N GLY A 70 2.56 -9.49 -18.45
CA GLY A 70 3.03 -10.85 -18.17
C GLY A 70 4.16 -10.91 -17.13
N ARG A 71 4.93 -12.01 -17.17
CA ARG A 71 5.88 -12.41 -16.11
C ARG A 71 7.25 -12.82 -16.66
N ASP A 72 7.53 -12.50 -17.92
CA ASP A 72 8.82 -12.77 -18.53
C ASP A 72 9.89 -11.75 -18.12
N LYS A 73 11.13 -11.93 -18.58
CA LYS A 73 12.25 -11.05 -18.20
C LYS A 73 12.05 -9.59 -18.64
N LEU A 74 11.35 -9.36 -19.74
CA LEU A 74 11.08 -8.00 -20.23
C LEU A 74 10.00 -7.35 -19.36
N ALA A 75 8.93 -8.08 -19.06
CA ALA A 75 7.89 -7.63 -18.15
C ALA A 75 8.45 -7.27 -16.76
N ILE A 76 9.33 -8.12 -16.22
CA ILE A 76 10.00 -7.85 -14.94
C ILE A 76 10.88 -6.59 -15.02
N ASN A 77 11.62 -6.38 -16.11
CA ASN A 77 12.44 -5.19 -16.27
C ASN A 77 11.61 -3.90 -16.37
N GLU A 78 10.45 -3.94 -17.04
CA GLU A 78 9.55 -2.79 -17.11
C GLU A 78 8.93 -2.46 -15.74
N ILE A 79 8.56 -3.48 -14.97
CA ILE A 79 8.04 -3.28 -13.60
C ILE A 79 9.13 -2.70 -12.68
N ASP A 80 10.37 -3.17 -12.80
CA ASP A 80 11.52 -2.64 -12.05
C ASP A 80 11.75 -1.14 -12.32
N LYS A 81 11.66 -0.72 -13.59
CA LYS A 81 11.74 0.71 -13.96
C LYS A 81 10.60 1.53 -13.35
N LEU A 82 9.37 1.00 -13.33
CA LEU A 82 8.22 1.67 -12.72
C LEU A 82 8.41 1.85 -11.22
N LEU A 83 8.90 0.82 -10.53
CA LEU A 83 9.23 0.90 -9.10
C LEU A 83 10.29 1.96 -8.84
N ALA A 84 11.36 2.01 -9.65
CA ALA A 84 12.39 3.03 -9.52
C ALA A 84 11.84 4.46 -9.71
N ALA A 85 10.92 4.65 -10.65
CA ALA A 85 10.27 5.94 -10.87
C ALA A 85 9.36 6.34 -9.69
N GLN A 86 8.60 5.40 -9.11
CA GLN A 86 7.76 5.66 -7.94
C GLN A 86 8.59 6.01 -6.70
N ALA A 87 9.73 5.35 -6.50
CA ALA A 87 10.64 5.65 -5.39
C ALA A 87 11.28 7.05 -5.46
N ALA A 88 11.31 7.67 -6.65
CA ALA A 88 11.85 9.01 -6.85
C ALA A 88 10.81 10.13 -6.72
N ALA A 89 9.53 9.80 -6.54
CA ALA A 89 8.47 10.80 -6.36
C ALA A 89 8.56 11.40 -4.93
N PRO A 90 8.44 12.74 -4.79
CA PRO A 90 8.41 13.36 -3.48
C PRO A 90 7.15 12.92 -2.71
N GLU A 91 7.33 12.55 -1.44
CA GLU A 91 6.21 12.26 -0.53
C GLU A 91 5.38 13.54 -0.34
N ALA A 92 4.06 13.41 -0.48
CA ALA A 92 3.15 14.53 -0.26
C ALA A 92 3.08 14.84 1.24
N ASP A 93 3.19 16.11 1.61
CA ASP A 93 3.07 16.57 3.00
C ASP A 93 1.62 16.35 3.49
N PRO A 94 1.40 15.56 4.55
CA PRO A 94 0.10 15.37 5.19
C PRO A 94 -0.59 16.66 5.68
N ALA A 95 0.18 17.72 5.91
CA ALA A 95 -0.23 18.94 6.59
C ALA A 95 -0.32 20.18 5.67
N ALA A 96 -0.12 20.02 4.36
CA ALA A 96 -0.17 21.10 3.36
C ALA A 96 -1.56 21.31 2.75
#